data_AF-A0A9E3F0I9-F1
#
_entry.id   AF-A0A9E3F0I9-F1
#
_cell.length_a   1.000
_cell.length_b   1.000
_cell.length_c   1.000
_cell.angle_alpha   90.00
_cell.angle_beta   90.00
_cell.angle_gamma   90.00
#
_symmetry.space_group_name_H-M   'P 1'
#
loop_
_entity.id
_entity.type
_entity.pdbx_description
1 polymer ?
#
loop_
_entity_poly.entity_id
_entity_poly.type
_entity_poly.pdbx_seq_one_letter_code
_entity_poly.pdbx_strand_id
1 'polypeptide(L)'
;MATTSDIGAIIRSLRLRSIWAWTFFASAVPAVIVGYGLVGTSDRLRDVGAVMALIFWLIGMIPAIAAVVGAFRHWDALPDRIRFLAVSPMLAVSFSFSLGVLSVVLA
;
A
#
# COMPACT_ATOMS: atom_id res chain seq x y z
N MET A 1 1.97 -0.38 32.25
CA MET A 1 2.99 0.58 31.78
C MET A 1 3.88 -0.14 30.78
N ALA A 2 3.80 0.21 29.50
CA ALA A 2 4.74 -0.33 28.50
C ALA A 2 6.12 0.29 28.74
N THR A 3 7.16 -0.53 28.73
CA THR A 3 8.53 -0.06 28.96
C THR A 3 9.05 0.67 27.72
N THR A 4 10.03 1.55 27.86
CA THR A 4 10.57 2.35 26.74
C THR A 4 11.11 1.49 25.58
N SER A 5 11.50 0.24 25.85
CA SER A 5 11.85 -0.75 24.82
C SER A 5 10.67 -1.24 23.98
N ASP A 6 9.47 -1.34 24.57
CA ASP A 6 8.26 -1.79 23.88
C ASP A 6 7.80 -0.77 22.83
N ILE A 7 7.87 0.53 23.17
CA ILE A 7 7.52 1.62 22.25
C ILE A 7 8.49 1.65 21.05
N GLY A 8 9.78 1.42 21.29
CA GLY A 8 10.78 1.33 20.23
C GLY A 8 10.53 0.17 19.26
N ALA A 9 10.12 -0.99 19.77
CA ALA A 9 9.76 -2.15 18.96
C ALA A 9 8.48 -1.89 18.14
N ILE A 10 7.47 -1.25 18.74
CA ILE A 10 6.22 -0.85 18.05
C ILE A 10 6.53 0.09 16.88
N ILE A 11 7.31 1.15 17.12
CA ILE A 11 7.74 2.11 16.10
C ILE A 11 8.46 1.42 14.94
N ARG A 12 9.41 0.52 15.25
CA ARG A 12 10.15 -0.22 14.23
C ARG A 12 9.22 -1.11 13.38
N SER A 13 8.28 -1.80 14.02
CA SER A 13 7.33 -2.68 13.33
C SER A 13 6.38 -1.89 12.41
N LEU A 14 5.88 -0.73 12.86
CA LEU A 14 5.03 0.17 12.07
C LEU A 14 5.76 0.69 10.83
N ARG A 15 7.01 1.11 11.01
CA ARG A 15 7.85 1.58 9.90
C ARG A 15 8.12 0.48 8.89
N LEU A 16 8.46 -0.72 9.36
CA LEU A 16 8.73 -1.87 8.50
C LEU A 16 7.48 -2.25 7.68
N ARG A 17 6.31 -2.35 8.33
CA ARG A 17 5.03 -2.62 7.64
C ARG A 17 4.70 -1.57 6.58
N SER A 18 4.90 -0.30 6.91
CA SER A 18 4.65 0.80 5.96
C SER A 18 5.58 0.71 4.75
N ILE A 19 6.87 0.40 4.96
CA ILE A 19 7.84 0.20 3.87
C ILE A 19 7.42 -0.98 2.98
N TRP A 20 7.03 -2.11 3.58
CA TRP A 20 6.56 -3.28 2.81
C TRP A 20 5.33 -2.95 1.95
N ALA A 21 4.37 -2.20 2.49
CA ALA A 21 3.21 -1.76 1.73
C ALA A 21 3.63 -0.94 0.50
N TRP A 22 4.53 0.04 0.68
CA TRP A 22 5.06 0.83 -0.43
C TRP A 22 5.84 0.01 -1.45
N THR A 23 6.61 -0.99 -1.02
CA THR A 23 7.34 -1.89 -1.94
C THR A 23 6.37 -2.66 -2.82
N PHE A 24 5.32 -3.27 -2.26
CA PHE A 24 4.34 -4.01 -3.04
C PHE A 24 3.53 -3.11 -3.99
N PHE A 25 3.16 -1.91 -3.55
CA PHE A 25 2.49 -0.95 -4.42
C PHE A 25 3.39 -0.47 -5.57
N ALA A 26 4.67 -0.22 -5.30
CA ALA A 26 5.64 0.13 -6.34
C ALA A 26 5.84 -1.03 -7.33
N SER A 27 5.86 -2.27 -6.86
CA SER A 27 5.94 -3.47 -7.71
C SER A 27 4.70 -3.69 -8.59
N ALA A 28 3.54 -3.14 -8.22
CA ALA A 28 2.36 -3.20 -9.07
C ALA A 28 2.47 -2.31 -10.33
N VAL A 29 3.24 -1.21 -10.28
CA VAL A 29 3.32 -0.23 -11.38
C VAL A 29 3.80 -0.84 -12.70
N PRO A 30 4.93 -1.59 -12.76
CA PRO A 30 5.36 -2.23 -14.00
C PRO A 30 4.32 -3.22 -14.56
N ALA A 31 3.63 -3.95 -13.67
CA ALA A 31 2.60 -4.90 -14.06
C ALA A 31 1.39 -4.21 -14.69
N VAL A 32 0.98 -3.04 -14.17
CA VAL A 32 -0.07 -2.20 -14.78
C VAL A 32 0.35 -1.70 -16.17
N ILE A 33 1.61 -1.26 -16.34
CA ILE A 33 2.12 -0.78 -17.64
C ILE A 33 2.03 -1.89 -18.70
N VAL A 34 2.40 -3.12 -18.32
CA VAL A 34 2.25 -4.30 -19.19
C VAL A 34 0.77 -4.63 -19.43
N GLY A 35 -0.06 -4.56 -18.38
CA GLY A 35 -1.49 -4.87 -18.46
C GLY A 35 -2.29 -3.96 -19.39
N TYR A 36 -1.98 -2.67 -19.40
CA TYR A 36 -2.59 -1.70 -20.32
C TYR A 36 -2.00 -1.73 -21.73
N GLY A 37 -0.96 -2.55 -21.97
CA GLY A 37 -0.37 -2.67 -23.29
C GLY A 37 0.39 -1.43 -23.75
N LEU A 38 0.86 -0.60 -22.81
CA LEU A 38 1.65 0.62 -23.08
C LEU A 38 3.03 0.31 -23.69
N VAL A 39 3.47 -0.94 -23.55
CA VAL A 39 4.62 -1.51 -24.25
C VAL A 39 4.07 -2.54 -25.22
N GLY A 40 4.47 -2.53 -26.49
CA GLY A 40 3.95 -3.42 -27.55
C GLY A 40 3.99 -4.90 -27.17
N THR A 41 2.94 -5.38 -26.51
CA THR A 41 2.84 -6.69 -25.84
C THR A 41 1.63 -7.43 -26.38
N SER A 42 1.78 -8.75 -26.54
CA SER A 42 0.67 -9.62 -26.96
C SER A 42 -0.48 -9.60 -25.94
N ASP A 43 -1.71 -9.85 -26.38
CA ASP A 43 -2.90 -9.86 -25.51
C ASP A 43 -2.76 -10.79 -24.28
N ARG A 44 -2.10 -11.95 -24.46
CA ARG A 44 -1.82 -12.87 -23.34
C ARG A 44 -0.93 -12.27 -22.26
N LEU A 45 0.04 -11.43 -22.64
CA LEU A 45 0.92 -10.73 -21.69
C LEU A 45 0.19 -9.59 -20.99
N ARG A 46 -0.77 -8.94 -21.67
CA ARG A 46 -1.63 -7.92 -21.08
C ARG A 46 -2.51 -8.52 -19.98
N ASP A 47 -3.19 -9.63 -20.26
CA ASP A 47 -4.03 -10.31 -19.26
C ASP A 47 -3.21 -10.73 -18.03
N VAL A 48 -2.02 -11.33 -18.25
CA VAL A 48 -1.12 -11.72 -17.16
C VAL A 48 -0.63 -10.51 -16.38
N GLY A 49 -0.28 -9.41 -17.05
CA GLY A 49 0.14 -8.16 -16.43
C GLY A 49 -0.94 -7.55 -15.55
N ALA A 50 -2.19 -7.51 -16.04
CA ALA A 50 -3.34 -7.01 -15.29
C ALA A 50 -3.62 -7.85 -14.03
N VAL A 51 -3.58 -9.18 -14.14
CA VAL A 51 -3.76 -10.08 -13.00
C VAL A 51 -2.63 -9.93 -11.98
N MET A 52 -1.38 -9.85 -12.44
CA MET A 52 -0.23 -9.65 -11.55
C MET A 52 -0.28 -8.30 -10.83
N ALA A 53 -0.68 -7.24 -11.53
CA ALA A 53 -0.87 -5.93 -10.91
C ALA A 53 -1.89 -6.00 -9.77
N LEU A 54 -3.02 -6.68 -9.99
CA LEU A 54 -4.04 -6.89 -8.97
C LEU A 54 -3.48 -7.67 -7.77
N ILE A 55 -2.71 -8.74 -8.01
CA ILE A 55 -2.09 -9.55 -6.95
C ILE A 55 -1.13 -8.72 -6.11
N PHE A 56 -0.21 -7.98 -6.74
CA PHE A 56 0.73 -7.12 -6.01
C PHE A 56 0.01 -6.05 -5.19
N TRP A 57 -1.05 -5.47 -5.76
CA TRP A 57 -1.87 -4.48 -5.06
C TRP A 57 -2.60 -5.08 -3.84
N LEU A 58 -3.22 -6.26 -3.99
CA LEU A 58 -3.90 -6.96 -2.88
C LEU A 58 -2.92 -7.41 -1.80
N ILE A 59 -1.72 -7.85 -2.16
CA ILE A 59 -0.69 -8.23 -1.19
C ILE A 59 -0.20 -6.98 -0.43
N GLY A 60 -0.03 -5.83 -1.11
CA GLY A 60 0.35 -4.56 -0.49
C GLY A 60 -0.70 -3.97 0.46
N MET A 61 -1.97 -4.32 0.27
CA MET A 61 -3.07 -3.96 1.19
C MET A 61 -2.91 -4.56 2.59
N ILE A 62 -2.40 -5.79 2.71
CA ILE A 62 -2.23 -6.47 4.00
C ILE A 62 -1.33 -5.68 4.96
N PRO A 63 -0.08 -5.31 4.61
CA PRO A 63 0.77 -4.51 5.47
C PRO A 63 0.25 -3.08 5.66
N ALA A 64 -0.49 -2.51 4.70
CA ALA A 64 -1.14 -1.20 4.85
C ALA A 64 -2.20 -1.20 5.95
N ILE A 65 -3.10 -2.20 5.95
CA ILE A 65 -4.10 -2.38 7.01
C ILE A 65 -3.41 -2.64 8.36
N ALA A 66 -2.42 -3.53 8.40
CA ALA A 66 -1.68 -3.84 9.62
C ALA A 66 -0.90 -2.65 10.20
N ALA A 67 -0.44 -1.71 9.36
CA ALA A 67 0.18 -0.47 9.78
C ALA A 67 -0.85 0.50 10.38
N VAL A 68 -1.99 0.70 9.71
CA VAL A 68 -3.05 1.60 10.17
C VAL A 68 -3.71 1.12 11.45
N VAL A 69 -4.06 -0.16 11.55
CA VAL A 69 -4.63 -0.74 12.78
C VAL A 69 -3.64 -0.60 13.94
N GLY A 70 -2.34 -0.82 13.68
CA GLY A 70 -1.29 -0.63 14.68
C GLY A 70 -1.14 0.83 15.14
N ALA A 71 -1.26 1.78 14.21
CA ALA A 71 -1.19 3.20 14.48
C ALA A 71 -2.40 3.71 15.27
N PHE A 72 -3.62 3.33 14.89
CA PHE A 72 -4.82 3.69 15.63
C PHE A 72 -4.84 3.11 17.04
N ARG A 73 -4.37 1.87 17.23
CA ARG A 73 -4.32 1.24 18.55
C ARG A 73 -3.40 1.95 19.55
N HIS A 74 -2.34 2.59 19.07
CA HIS A 74 -1.34 3.27 19.91
C HIS A 74 -1.29 4.76 19.65
N TRP A 75 -2.36 5.33 19.06
CA TRP A 75 -2.36 6.68 18.49
C TRP A 75 -1.74 7.69 19.45
N ASP A 76 -2.22 7.77 20.69
CA ASP A 76 -1.77 8.73 21.70
C ASP A 76 -0.31 8.55 22.15
N ALA A 77 0.27 7.36 21.98
CA ALA A 77 1.66 7.06 22.38
C ALA A 77 2.69 7.29 21.25
N LEU A 78 2.23 7.55 20.02
CA LEU A 78 3.10 7.67 18.84
C LEU A 78 3.42 9.14 18.51
N PRO A 79 4.69 9.45 18.18
CA PRO A 79 5.06 10.73 17.58
C PRO A 79 4.34 10.98 16.25
N ASP A 80 3.93 12.22 15.97
CA ASP A 80 3.15 12.59 14.77
C ASP A 80 3.78 12.13 13.46
N ARG A 81 5.11 12.21 13.34
CA ARG A 81 5.83 11.76 12.15
C ARG A 81 5.60 10.27 11.84
N ILE A 82 5.41 9.44 12.86
CA ILE A 82 5.19 7.99 12.71
C ILE A 82 3.71 7.71 12.45
N ARG A 83 2.80 8.50 13.04
CA ARG A 83 1.37 8.45 12.71
C ARG A 83 1.14 8.69 11.21
N PHE A 84 1.71 9.76 10.66
CA PHE A 84 1.63 10.05 9.23
C PHE A 84 2.23 8.94 8.36
N LEU A 85 3.39 8.39 8.75
CA LEU A 85 4.03 7.33 7.99
C LEU A 85 3.16 6.06 7.93
N ALA A 86 2.51 5.69 9.03
CA ALA A 86 1.66 4.51 9.12
C ALA A 86 0.31 4.66 8.41
N VAL A 87 -0.22 5.89 8.31
CA VAL A 87 -1.47 6.21 7.59
C VAL A 87 -1.23 6.43 6.10
N SER A 88 -0.02 6.83 5.69
CA SER A 88 0.36 7.08 4.29
C SER A 88 -0.01 5.97 3.29
N PRO A 89 0.15 4.66 3.59
CA PRO A 89 -0.15 3.62 2.62
C PRO A 89 -1.67 3.49 2.39
N MET A 90 -2.48 3.71 3.43
CA MET A 90 -3.94 3.70 3.29
C MET A 90 -4.46 4.91 2.52
N LEU A 91 -3.83 6.07 2.69
CA LEU A 91 -4.13 7.25 1.85
C LEU A 91 -3.82 6.95 0.37
N ALA A 92 -2.70 6.28 0.07
CA ALA A 92 -2.36 5.87 -1.29
C ALA A 92 -3.39 4.90 -1.86
N VAL A 93 -3.81 3.88 -1.09
CA VAL A 93 -4.88 2.95 -1.48
C VAL A 93 -6.18 3.68 -1.78
N SER A 94 -6.61 4.56 -0.87
CA SER A 94 -7.85 5.33 -1.03
C SER A 94 -7.79 6.26 -2.24
N PHE A 95 -6.64 6.88 -2.51
CA PHE A 95 -6.43 7.71 -3.68
C PHE A 95 -6.49 6.89 -4.98
N SER A 96 -5.81 5.75 -5.04
CA SER A 96 -5.88 4.85 -6.19
C SER A 96 -7.30 4.34 -6.45
N PHE A 97 -8.05 4.03 -5.39
CA PHE A 97 -9.44 3.61 -5.51
C PHE A 97 -10.33 4.74 -6.05
N SER A 98 -10.18 5.97 -5.52
CA SER A 98 -10.90 7.15 -6.02
C SER A 98 -10.60 7.43 -7.49
N LEU A 99 -9.34 7.29 -7.92
CA LEU A 99 -8.97 7.41 -9.35
C LEU A 99 -9.63 6.32 -10.20
N GLY A 100 -9.65 5.08 -9.70
CA GLY A 100 -10.35 3.99 -10.37
C GLY A 100 -11.83 4.27 -10.55
N VAL A 101 -12.54 4.67 -9.48
CA VAL A 101 -13.95 5.05 -9.54
C VAL A 101 -14.16 6.23 -10.50
N LEU A 102 -13.33 7.27 -10.41
CA LEU A 102 -13.41 8.42 -11.30
C LEU A 102 -13.24 8.01 -12.78
N SER A 103 -12.29 7.12 -13.07
CA SER A 103 -12.07 6.63 -14.44
C SER A 103 -13.28 5.88 -14.99
N VAL A 104 -14.00 5.11 -14.16
CA VAL A 104 -15.23 4.41 -14.55
C VAL A 104 -16.38 5.39 -14.78
N VAL A 105 -16.47 6.46 -13.98
CA VAL A 105 -17.52 7.47 -14.12
C VAL A 105 -17.31 8.34 -15.38
N LEU A 106 -16.07 8.54 -15.80
CA LEU A 106 -15.71 9.35 -16.97
C LEU A 106 -15.59 8.56 -18.28
N ALA A 107 -15.62 7.22 -18.23
CA ALA A 107 -15.55 6.32 -19.38
C ALA A 107 -16.94 6.07 -19.99
#